data_AF-A0A2B7GVX9-F1
#
_entry.id   AF-A0A2B7GVX9-F1
#
_cell.length_a   1.000
_cell.length_b   1.000
_cell.length_c   1.000
_cell.angle_alpha   90.00
_cell.angle_beta   90.00
_cell.angle_gamma   90.00
#
_symmetry.space_group_name_H-M   'P 1'
#
loop_
_entity.id
_entity.type
_entity.pdbx_description
1 polymer ?
#
loop_
_entity_poly.entity_id
_entity_poly.type
_entity_poly.pdbx_seq_one_letter_code
_entity_poly.pdbx_strand_id
1 'polypeptide(L)'
;MQLEQSSRGATSTWSGTVPSAVDARVLGLVVVTAALAASINVPYGGLPMAAAAFVLLASGGVALHLLGERKLRRITDELVEKWVAAGGQIDDVTRSSNGMRTEWRVHTPDGEIVIGGIALVPIARLAVEWQGIGDTMAASEAEADIDRLAESLYREIFEIGDATQQA
;
A
#
# COMPACT_ATOMS: atom_id res chain seq x y z
N MET A 1 -41.85 -6.16 20.40
CA MET A 1 -41.92 -4.86 19.69
C MET A 1 -40.91 -3.95 20.39
N GLN A 2 -39.66 -3.97 19.94
CA GLN A 2 -39.08 -2.98 19.02
C GLN A 2 -39.02 -1.59 19.66
N LEU A 3 -37.84 -1.23 20.16
CA LEU A 3 -37.39 0.14 20.30
C LEU A 3 -36.25 0.31 19.32
N GLU A 4 -36.55 1.05 18.25
CA GLU A 4 -35.63 1.50 17.24
C GLU A 4 -34.77 2.63 17.83
N GLN A 5 -33.45 2.45 17.79
CA GLN A 5 -32.49 3.55 17.73
C GLN A 5 -31.71 3.42 16.42
N SER A 6 -32.32 3.98 15.38
CA SER A 6 -31.71 4.96 14.46
C SER A 6 -30.27 4.73 14.00
N SER A 7 -30.17 4.13 12.80
CA SER A 7 -29.27 4.47 11.70
C SER A 7 -28.31 5.66 11.86
N ARG A 8 -27.01 5.39 12.04
CA ARG A 8 -25.84 6.18 11.58
C ARG A 8 -24.56 5.44 11.99
N GLY A 9 -23.77 4.88 11.07
CA GLY A 9 -22.70 5.59 10.35
C GLY A 9 -21.37 5.28 11.06
N ALA A 10 -20.35 4.63 10.49
CA ALA A 10 -19.92 4.65 9.11
C ALA A 10 -19.29 3.29 8.75
N THR A 11 -19.72 2.68 7.65
CA THR A 11 -18.72 2.32 6.65
C THR A 11 -17.96 3.62 6.41
N SER A 12 -16.81 3.77 7.04
CA SER A 12 -15.89 4.85 6.75
C SER A 12 -15.40 4.57 5.33
N THR A 13 -16.26 4.86 4.36
CA THR A 13 -15.88 5.24 3.01
C THR A 13 -15.05 6.48 3.25
N TRP A 14 -13.77 6.21 3.44
CA TRP A 14 -12.74 7.17 3.71
C TRP A 14 -12.91 8.33 2.71
N SER A 15 -13.08 9.54 3.25
CA SER A 15 -13.29 10.79 2.50
C SER A 15 -12.09 11.73 2.56
N GLY A 16 -10.91 11.17 2.87
CA GLY A 16 -9.64 11.86 2.65
C GLY A 16 -9.22 11.70 1.19
N THR A 17 -8.65 12.73 0.58
CA THR A 17 -8.11 12.66 -0.78
C THR A 17 -6.72 12.00 -0.77
N VAL A 18 -6.62 10.73 -0.40
CA VAL A 18 -5.48 9.89 -0.82
C VAL A 18 -5.63 9.70 -2.32
N PRO A 19 -4.63 10.08 -3.12
CA PRO A 19 -4.66 9.81 -4.55
C PRO A 19 -4.77 8.30 -4.73
N SER A 20 -5.86 7.84 -5.33
CA SER A 20 -5.86 6.51 -5.93
C SER A 20 -4.72 6.53 -6.96
N ALA A 21 -3.60 5.88 -6.67
CA ALA A 21 -2.42 5.99 -7.53
C ALA A 21 -2.41 4.97 -8.68
N VAL A 22 -3.59 4.45 -9.05
CA VAL A 22 -3.99 4.15 -10.43
C VAL A 22 -5.41 4.70 -10.63
N ASP A 23 -5.50 6.01 -10.40
CA ASP A 23 -6.50 6.92 -10.98
C ASP A 23 -6.48 6.75 -12.50
N ALA A 24 -7.52 7.22 -13.19
CA ALA A 24 -7.65 7.27 -14.65
C ALA A 24 -6.46 7.90 -15.43
N ARG A 25 -5.38 8.31 -14.77
CA ARG A 25 -4.16 8.93 -15.28
C ARG A 25 -3.15 7.95 -15.88
N VAL A 26 -2.98 6.73 -15.33
CA VAL A 26 -2.09 5.72 -15.95
C VAL A 26 -2.79 5.07 -17.13
N LEU A 27 -4.06 4.70 -16.96
CA LEU A 27 -4.94 4.33 -18.07
C LEU A 27 -5.03 5.47 -19.09
N GLY A 28 -5.17 6.71 -18.63
CA GLY A 28 -5.17 7.91 -19.47
C GLY A 28 -3.85 8.13 -20.19
N LEU A 29 -2.71 7.91 -19.55
CA LEU A 29 -1.39 8.01 -20.18
C LEU A 29 -1.23 6.92 -21.24
N VAL A 30 -1.61 5.67 -20.94
CA VAL A 30 -1.57 4.56 -21.90
C VAL A 30 -2.52 4.83 -23.08
N VAL A 31 -3.74 5.29 -22.82
CA VAL A 31 -4.73 5.65 -23.85
C VAL A 31 -4.27 6.86 -24.65
N VAL A 32 -3.73 7.90 -24.02
CA VAL A 32 -3.18 9.09 -24.70
C VAL A 32 -1.97 8.70 -25.52
N THR A 33 -1.08 7.86 -25.03
CA THR A 33 0.10 7.40 -25.77
C THR A 33 -0.31 6.50 -26.94
N ALA A 34 -1.29 5.62 -26.74
CA ALA A 34 -1.87 4.81 -27.82
C ALA A 34 -2.62 5.67 -28.85
N ALA A 35 -3.33 6.71 -28.41
CA ALA A 35 -4.02 7.66 -29.28
C ALA A 35 -3.04 8.58 -30.02
N LEU A 36 -1.95 9.01 -29.38
CA LEU A 36 -0.84 9.74 -30.02
C LEU A 36 -0.15 8.86 -31.05
N ALA A 37 0.14 7.61 -30.70
CA ALA A 37 0.70 6.64 -31.63
C ALA A 37 -0.21 6.36 -32.83
N ALA A 38 -1.52 6.25 -32.59
CA ALA A 38 -2.51 6.11 -33.64
C ALA A 38 -2.69 7.41 -34.47
N SER A 39 -2.47 8.59 -33.88
CA SER A 39 -2.57 9.88 -34.57
C SER A 39 -1.34 10.23 -35.40
N ILE A 40 -0.16 9.67 -35.06
CA ILE A 40 1.08 9.75 -35.86
C ILE A 40 1.02 8.73 -37.02
N ASN A 41 -0.13 8.61 -37.68
CA ASN A 41 -0.30 7.83 -38.90
C ASN A 41 0.47 8.48 -40.07
N VAL A 42 1.79 8.37 -40.02
CA VAL A 42 2.74 8.59 -41.11
C VAL A 42 2.94 7.21 -41.78
N PRO A 43 2.87 7.11 -43.12
CA PRO A 43 2.49 5.87 -43.81
C PRO A 43 3.47 4.68 -43.72
N TYR A 44 4.55 4.73 -42.94
CA TYR A 44 5.59 3.70 -42.94
C TYR A 44 6.28 3.52 -41.57
N GLY A 45 5.59 2.96 -40.56
CA GLY A 45 6.26 2.40 -39.37
C GLY A 45 5.79 2.86 -37.98
N GLY A 46 4.68 3.61 -37.87
CA GLY A 46 4.17 4.08 -36.57
C GLY A 46 3.72 2.95 -35.63
N LEU A 47 3.09 1.91 -36.18
CA LEU A 47 2.56 0.77 -35.42
C LEU A 47 3.65 -0.07 -34.71
N PRO A 48 4.73 -0.51 -35.38
CA PRO A 48 5.82 -1.22 -34.71
C PRO A 48 6.58 -0.34 -33.69
N MET A 49 6.75 0.97 -33.96
CA MET A 49 7.34 1.88 -32.98
C MET A 49 6.44 2.07 -31.76
N ALA A 50 5.13 2.19 -31.95
CA ALA A 50 4.15 2.26 -30.87
C ALA A 50 4.15 0.99 -30.01
N ALA A 51 4.20 -0.17 -30.66
CA ALA A 51 4.32 -1.45 -29.96
C ALA A 51 5.62 -1.53 -29.16
N ALA A 52 6.76 -1.13 -29.74
CA ALA A 52 8.04 -1.10 -29.03
C ALA A 52 8.02 -0.15 -27.83
N ALA A 53 7.48 1.06 -27.99
CA ALA A 53 7.33 2.02 -26.90
C ALA A 53 6.40 1.49 -25.80
N PHE A 54 5.28 0.87 -26.16
CA PHE A 54 4.36 0.25 -25.22
C PHE A 54 5.06 -0.87 -24.42
N VAL A 55 5.77 -1.77 -25.10
CA VAL A 55 6.51 -2.85 -24.44
C VAL A 55 7.58 -2.30 -23.50
N LEU A 56 8.32 -1.28 -23.90
CA LEU A 56 9.33 -0.63 -23.05
C LEU A 56 8.71 0.02 -21.82
N LEU A 57 7.61 0.77 -21.98
CA LEU A 57 6.93 1.42 -20.86
C LEU A 57 6.26 0.41 -19.93
N ALA A 58 5.61 -0.61 -20.48
CA ALA A 58 4.96 -1.65 -19.70
C ALA A 58 5.99 -2.47 -18.91
N SER A 59 7.07 -2.92 -19.56
CA SER A 59 8.13 -3.69 -18.89
C SER A 59 8.87 -2.86 -17.84
N GLY A 60 9.16 -1.59 -18.12
CA GLY A 60 9.74 -0.65 -17.16
C GLY A 60 8.84 -0.42 -15.95
N GLY A 61 7.54 -0.21 -16.18
CA GLY A 61 6.55 -0.07 -15.12
C GLY A 61 6.45 -1.31 -14.23
N VAL A 62 6.42 -2.50 -14.82
CA VAL A 62 6.42 -3.78 -14.09
C VAL A 62 7.70 -3.95 -13.27
N ALA A 63 8.87 -3.64 -13.84
CA ALA A 63 10.13 -3.75 -13.12
C ALA A 63 10.18 -2.83 -11.89
N LEU A 64 9.78 -1.56 -12.05
CA LEU A 64 9.71 -0.59 -10.94
C LEU A 64 8.69 -1.01 -9.88
N HIS A 65 7.59 -1.64 -10.29
CA HIS A 65 6.59 -2.17 -9.36
C HIS A 65 7.15 -3.30 -8.50
N LEU A 66 7.80 -4.28 -9.12
CA LEU A 66 8.42 -5.41 -8.41
C LEU A 66 9.52 -4.96 -7.44
N LEU A 67 10.28 -3.91 -7.79
CA LEU A 67 11.25 -3.31 -6.88
C LEU A 67 10.57 -2.65 -5.67
N GLY A 68 9.45 -1.95 -5.89
CA GLY A 68 8.65 -1.37 -4.81
C GLY A 68 8.07 -2.44 -3.89
N GLU A 69 7.59 -3.54 -4.45
CA GLU A 69 7.04 -4.67 -3.69
C GLU A 69 8.10 -5.30 -2.79
N ARG A 70 9.30 -5.56 -3.34
CA ARG A 70 10.43 -6.08 -2.56
C ARG A 70 10.82 -5.14 -1.43
N LYS A 71 10.79 -3.82 -1.68
CA LYS A 71 11.10 -2.82 -0.66
C LYS A 71 10.07 -2.84 0.47
N LEU A 72 8.78 -2.81 0.15
CA LEU A 72 7.72 -2.86 1.17
C LEU A 72 7.73 -4.18 1.94
N ARG A 73 8.01 -5.30 1.26
CA ARG A 73 8.17 -6.60 1.92
C ARG A 73 9.28 -6.57 2.95
N ARG A 74 10.45 -6.05 2.56
CA ARG A 74 11.60 -5.94 3.47
C ARG A 74 11.27 -5.11 4.70
N ILE A 75 10.65 -3.94 4.51
CA ILE A 75 10.23 -3.07 5.61
C ILE A 75 9.25 -3.82 6.53
N THR A 76 8.29 -4.53 5.95
CA THR A 76 7.31 -5.32 6.71
C THR A 76 7.99 -6.43 7.52
N ASP A 77 8.89 -7.19 6.91
CA ASP A 77 9.63 -8.27 7.56
C ASP A 77 10.48 -7.71 8.73
N GLU A 78 11.15 -6.57 8.52
CA GLU A 78 11.97 -5.90 9.56
C GLU A 78 11.12 -5.32 10.71
N LEU A 79 9.92 -4.78 10.42
CA LEU A 79 8.98 -4.32 11.46
C LEU A 79 8.51 -5.49 12.33
N VAL A 80 8.04 -6.56 11.69
CA VAL A 80 7.56 -7.78 12.36
C VAL A 80 8.66 -8.38 13.23
N GLU A 81 9.88 -8.52 12.70
CA GLU A 81 11.03 -9.03 13.45
C GLU A 81 11.30 -8.20 14.72
N LYS A 82 11.27 -6.86 14.61
CA LYS A 82 11.50 -5.96 15.74
C LYS A 82 10.39 -6.02 16.77
N TRP A 83 9.13 -6.14 16.34
CA TRP A 83 8.00 -6.28 17.26
C TRP A 83 8.05 -7.58 18.04
N VAL A 84 8.36 -8.70 17.37
CA VAL A 84 8.58 -9.99 18.06
C VAL A 84 9.74 -9.90 19.05
N ALA A 85 10.85 -9.26 18.67
CA ALA A 85 11.99 -9.07 19.55
C ALA A 85 11.67 -8.18 20.78
N ALA A 86 10.75 -7.23 20.63
CA ALA A 86 10.27 -6.38 21.72
C ALA A 86 9.25 -7.06 22.65
N GLY A 87 8.75 -8.25 22.28
CA GLY A 87 7.78 -9.03 23.05
C GLY A 87 6.36 -9.06 22.47
N GLY A 88 6.16 -8.50 21.27
CA GLY A 88 4.87 -8.51 20.58
C GLY A 88 4.48 -9.91 20.13
N GLN A 89 3.24 -10.30 20.42
CA GLN A 89 2.71 -11.60 20.01
C GLN A 89 2.10 -11.49 18.61
N ILE A 90 2.67 -12.25 17.67
CA ILE A 90 2.23 -12.32 16.27
C ILE A 90 1.92 -13.78 15.97
N ASP A 91 0.67 -14.05 15.59
CA ASP A 91 0.18 -15.40 15.31
C ASP A 91 0.51 -15.82 13.87
N ASP A 92 0.31 -14.92 12.91
CA ASP A 92 0.58 -15.17 11.49
C ASP A 92 0.75 -13.86 10.70
N VAL A 93 1.40 -13.94 9.54
CA VAL A 93 1.50 -12.83 8.57
C VAL A 93 1.04 -13.31 7.21
N THR A 94 -0.11 -12.81 6.78
CA THR A 94 -0.72 -13.17 5.50
C THR A 94 -0.55 -12.05 4.48
N ARG A 95 -0.20 -12.41 3.25
CA ARG A 95 -0.15 -11.45 2.14
C ARG A 95 -1.50 -11.39 1.44
N SER A 96 -2.02 -10.18 1.26
CA SER A 96 -3.14 -9.88 0.37
C SER A 96 -2.65 -9.05 -0.81
N SER A 97 -3.04 -9.46 -2.02
CA SER A 97 -2.82 -8.71 -3.24
C SER A 97 -4.17 -8.45 -3.90
N ASN A 98 -4.75 -7.29 -3.61
CA ASN A 98 -5.96 -6.82 -4.29
C ASN A 98 -5.60 -5.68 -5.24
N GLY A 99 -5.65 -5.96 -6.55
CA GLY A 99 -5.24 -5.01 -7.58
C GLY A 99 -3.74 -4.67 -7.50
N MET A 100 -3.42 -3.37 -7.47
CA MET A 100 -2.04 -2.84 -7.41
C MET A 100 -1.55 -2.59 -5.96
N ARG A 101 -2.41 -2.82 -4.95
CA ARG A 101 -2.04 -2.63 -3.54
C ARG A 101 -1.42 -3.92 -3.02
N THR A 102 -0.19 -3.81 -2.53
CA THR A 102 0.42 -4.89 -1.77
C THR A 102 0.14 -4.65 -0.30
N GLU A 103 -0.49 -5.62 0.34
CA GLU A 103 -0.84 -5.58 1.76
C GLU A 103 -0.33 -6.86 2.45
N TRP A 104 0.13 -6.69 3.66
CA TRP A 104 0.45 -7.72 4.62
C TRP A 104 -0.44 -7.49 5.84
N ARG A 105 -1.11 -8.55 6.25
CA ARG A 105 -2.00 -8.60 7.40
C ARG A 105 -1.27 -9.39 8.47
N VAL A 106 -0.85 -8.68 9.51
CA VAL A 106 -0.21 -9.24 10.69
C VAL A 106 -1.31 -9.53 11.71
N HIS A 107 -1.51 -10.80 12.01
CA HIS A 107 -2.50 -11.27 12.96
C HIS A 107 -1.89 -11.27 14.35
N THR A 108 -2.53 -10.57 15.28
CA THR A 108 -2.19 -10.57 16.69
C THR A 108 -3.40 -11.02 17.52
N PRO A 109 -3.22 -11.40 18.79
CA PRO A 109 -4.34 -11.76 19.66
C PRO A 109 -5.40 -10.65 19.80
N ASP A 110 -4.97 -9.39 19.69
CA ASP A 110 -5.79 -8.21 19.95
C ASP A 110 -6.42 -7.60 18.68
N GLY A 111 -6.08 -8.14 17.50
CA GLY A 111 -6.62 -7.69 16.22
C GLY A 111 -5.69 -7.90 15.02
N GLU A 112 -6.06 -7.29 13.90
CA GLU A 112 -5.30 -7.35 12.64
C GLU A 112 -4.60 -6.01 12.36
N ILE A 113 -3.28 -6.03 12.18
CA ILE A 113 -2.49 -4.88 11.72
C ILE A 113 -2.32 -5.01 10.21
N VAL A 114 -2.71 -3.98 9.46
CA VAL A 114 -2.57 -3.96 8.00
C VAL A 114 -1.40 -3.08 7.61
N ILE A 115 -0.35 -3.69 7.08
CA ILE A 115 0.82 -3.01 6.53
C ILE A 115 0.73 -3.09 5.02
N GLY A 116 0.68 -1.97 4.31
CA GLY A 116 0.65 -1.98 2.86
C GLY A 116 1.17 -0.71 2.24
N GLY A 117 0.74 -0.44 1.00
CA GLY A 117 0.98 0.86 0.37
C GLY A 117 1.24 0.77 -1.13
N ILE A 118 1.96 1.78 -1.64
CA ILE A 118 2.25 1.93 -3.07
C ILE A 118 3.61 1.31 -3.35
N ALA A 119 3.61 0.18 -4.04
CA ALA A 119 4.81 -0.52 -4.49
C ALA A 119 5.31 0.07 -5.83
N LEU A 120 5.75 1.33 -5.88
CA LEU A 120 6.29 1.91 -7.12
C LEU A 120 7.49 2.82 -6.85
N VAL A 121 8.68 2.37 -7.21
CA VAL A 121 9.92 3.16 -7.05
C VAL A 121 9.99 4.28 -8.08
N PRO A 122 10.45 5.50 -7.72
CA PRO A 122 10.95 5.93 -6.40
C PRO A 122 9.86 6.45 -5.45
N ILE A 123 8.61 6.56 -5.89
CA ILE A 123 7.50 7.13 -5.11
C ILE A 123 6.81 6.11 -4.19
N ALA A 124 7.54 5.09 -3.73
CA ALA A 124 6.97 4.02 -2.94
C ALA A 124 6.51 4.56 -1.58
N ARG A 125 5.32 4.16 -1.14
CA ARG A 125 4.74 4.61 0.14
C ARG A 125 4.41 3.42 1.01
N LEU A 126 4.68 3.55 2.30
CA LEU A 126 4.24 2.65 3.36
C LEU A 126 2.96 3.21 3.98
N ALA A 127 2.02 2.34 4.30
CA ALA A 127 0.82 2.62 5.09
C ALA A 127 0.72 1.54 6.16
N VAL A 128 0.52 1.92 7.42
CA VAL A 128 0.26 1.01 8.52
C VAL A 128 -1.07 1.38 9.13
N GLU A 129 -1.97 0.42 9.30
CA GLU A 129 -3.31 0.60 9.84
C GLU A 129 -3.56 -0.37 10.99
N TRP A 130 -4.08 0.17 12.09
CA TRP A 130 -4.47 -0.57 13.29
C TRP A 130 -5.78 0.01 13.84
N GLN A 131 -6.77 -0.85 14.08
CA GLN A 131 -8.10 -0.46 14.60
C GLN A 131 -8.77 0.71 13.84
N GLY A 132 -8.50 0.82 12.53
CA GLY A 132 -9.04 1.89 11.67
C GLY A 132 -8.31 3.24 11.77
N ILE A 133 -7.24 3.32 12.56
CA ILE A 133 -6.29 4.44 12.58
C ILE A 133 -5.10 4.04 11.72
N GLY A 134 -4.75 4.85 10.74
CA GLY A 134 -3.63 4.55 9.85
C GLY A 134 -2.72 5.75 9.63
N ASP A 135 -1.43 5.45 9.55
CA ASP A 135 -0.38 6.41 9.19
C ASP A 135 0.26 6.04 7.84
N THR A 136 0.75 7.04 7.11
CA THR A 136 1.40 6.85 5.81
C THR A 136 2.67 7.66 5.68
N MET A 137 3.70 7.06 5.11
CA MET A 137 4.99 7.72 4.89
C MET A 137 5.68 7.22 3.62
N ALA A 138 6.76 7.88 3.22
CA ALA A 138 7.58 7.38 2.13
C ALA A 138 8.27 6.08 2.54
N ALA A 139 8.31 5.08 1.67
CA ALA A 139 8.99 3.82 1.97
C ALA A 139 10.50 4.01 2.18
N SER A 140 11.10 5.02 1.57
CA SER A 140 12.50 5.39 1.81
C SER A 140 12.73 6.00 3.19
N GLU A 141 11.76 6.75 3.70
CA GLU A 141 11.81 7.33 5.04
C GLU A 141 11.63 6.23 6.09
N ALA A 142 10.63 5.37 5.90
CA ALA A 142 10.42 4.19 6.75
C ALA A 142 11.66 3.27 6.81
N GLU A 143 12.33 3.05 5.69
CA GLU A 143 13.58 2.24 5.65
C GLU A 143 14.74 2.94 6.37
N ALA A 144 14.84 4.27 6.29
CA ALA A 144 15.92 5.02 6.93
C ALA A 144 15.77 5.09 8.46
N ASP A 145 14.53 5.14 8.95
CA ASP A 145 14.19 5.27 10.38
C ASP A 145 13.47 4.03 10.94
N ILE A 146 13.74 2.84 10.37
CA ILE A 146 12.98 1.60 10.67
C ILE A 146 12.98 1.23 12.15
N ASP A 147 14.06 1.48 12.88
CA ASP A 147 14.17 1.22 14.31
C ASP A 147 13.21 2.11 15.11
N ARG A 148 13.20 3.42 14.82
CA ARG A 148 12.33 4.38 15.49
C ARG A 148 10.87 4.11 15.15
N LEU A 149 10.59 3.79 13.89
CA LEU A 149 9.25 3.44 13.42
C LEU A 149 8.72 2.19 14.11
N ALA A 150 9.55 1.14 14.21
CA ALA A 150 9.17 -0.08 14.91
C ALA A 150 8.85 0.19 16.38
N GLU A 151 9.69 0.97 17.07
CA GLU A 151 9.47 1.33 18.48
C GLU A 151 8.18 2.14 18.67
N SER A 152 7.95 3.16 17.84
CA SER A 152 6.76 4.01 17.97
C SER A 152 5.47 3.22 17.72
N LEU A 153 5.46 2.41 16.66
CA LEU A 153 4.31 1.57 16.33
C LEU A 153 4.09 0.47 17.38
N TYR A 154 5.16 -0.10 17.93
CA TYR A 154 5.05 -1.10 18.98
C TYR A 154 4.33 -0.55 20.21
N ARG A 155 4.77 0.63 20.68
CA ARG A 155 4.17 1.31 21.83
C ARG A 155 2.70 1.64 21.59
N GLU A 156 2.36 2.09 20.38
CA GLU A 156 0.98 2.42 20.02
C GLU A 156 0.08 1.18 19.95
N ILE A 157 0.55 0.13 19.27
CA ILE A 157 -0.25 -1.05 18.95
C ILE A 157 -0.36 -2.00 20.15
N PHE A 158 0.77 -2.33 20.78
CA PHE A 158 0.86 -3.37 21.81
C PHE A 158 0.83 -2.81 23.24
N GLU A 159 1.40 -1.63 23.51
CA GLU A 159 1.40 -1.11 24.90
C GLU A 159 0.14 -0.28 25.22
N ILE A 160 -0.31 0.58 24.30
CA ILE A 160 -1.49 1.45 24.51
C ILE A 160 -2.79 0.73 24.13
N GLY A 161 -2.76 -0.12 23.10
CA GLY A 161 -3.89 -0.95 22.69
C GLY A 161 -4.39 -1.85 23.84
N ASP A 162 -3.48 -2.59 24.47
CA ASP A 162 -3.77 -3.48 25.60
C ASP A 162 -4.38 -2.75 26.80
N ALA A 163 -3.85 -1.57 27.13
CA ALA A 163 -4.33 -0.76 28.23
C ALA A 163 -5.77 -0.26 28.04
N THR A 164 -6.21 -0.10 26.79
CA THR A 164 -7.55 0.41 26.46
C THR A 164 -8.58 -0.72 26.38
N GLN A 165 -8.17 -1.96 26.06
CA GLN A 165 -9.05 -3.13 26.02
C GLN A 165 -9.29 -3.78 27.38
N GLN A 166 -8.39 -3.59 28.34
CA GLN A 166 -8.51 -4.15 29.70
C GLN A 166 -9.32 -3.25 30.68
N ALA A 167 -9.73 -2.05 30.25
CA ALA A 167 -10.50 -1.09 31.03
C ALA A 167 -12.01 -1.17 30.74
#